data_AF-A0A932HIX2-F1
#
_entry.id   AF-A0A932HIX2-F1
#
_cell.length_a   1.000
_cell.length_b   1.000
_cell.length_c   1.000
_cell.angle_alpha   90.00
_cell.angle_beta   90.00
_cell.angle_gamma   90.00
#
_symmetry.space_group_name_H-M   'P 1'
#
loop_
_entity.id
_entity.type
_entity.pdbx_description
1 polymer ?
#
loop_
_entity_poly.entity_id
_entity_poly.type
_entity_poly.pdbx_seq_one_letter_code
_entity_poly.pdbx_strand_id
1 'polypeptide(L)'
;MRGAWLLLAPVLLAGWVLLAGSQAAAQKLPEGNACIECHQGIGDPRVTPPAEKFPQDIHLAKGILCQDCHGGDPKNFDPQGSMNPAKGFIGKPKHQAIPQLCGKCHSDAAYMKKFNPTIRVDQVQEYFTSVHGKKLREGDQKVATCISCHDVHKIRAIKDQQAWTYPAKVVDTCGRCHGDAKYMQGYKIATDVVEKYKT
;
A
#
# COMPACT_ATOMS: atom_id res chain seq x y z
N MET A 1 -62.83 14.61 45.59
CA MET A 1 -61.41 14.25 45.36
C MET A 1 -61.29 13.73 43.93
N ARG A 2 -60.86 14.56 42.97
CA ARG A 2 -60.67 14.18 41.56
C ARG A 2 -59.17 14.08 41.30
N GLY A 3 -58.66 12.86 41.06
CA GLY A 3 -57.26 12.59 40.77
C GLY A 3 -56.94 12.88 39.30
N ALA A 4 -55.92 13.71 39.06
CA ALA A 4 -55.40 14.03 37.74
C ALA A 4 -54.48 12.89 37.26
N TRP A 5 -54.75 12.36 36.07
CA TRP A 5 -53.89 11.41 35.37
C TRP A 5 -52.91 12.20 34.49
N LEU A 6 -51.63 12.16 34.83
CA LEU A 6 -50.53 12.71 34.02
C LEU A 6 -50.21 11.72 32.88
N LEU A 7 -50.50 12.13 31.64
CA LEU A 7 -50.07 11.44 30.43
C LEU A 7 -48.58 11.73 30.19
N LEU A 8 -47.73 10.70 30.29
CA LEU A 8 -46.34 10.76 29.87
C LEU A 8 -46.26 10.40 28.38
N ALA A 9 -45.89 11.37 27.54
CA ALA A 9 -45.60 11.16 26.13
C ALA A 9 -44.19 10.54 25.96
N PRO A 10 -44.02 9.50 25.12
CA PRO A 10 -42.71 8.91 24.89
C PRO A 10 -41.88 9.82 23.99
N VAL A 11 -40.75 10.31 24.51
CA VAL A 11 -39.73 11.03 23.74
C VAL A 11 -39.03 10.02 22.83
N LEU A 12 -39.36 10.04 21.55
CA LEU A 12 -38.62 9.32 20.50
C LEU A 12 -37.26 9.99 20.29
N LEU A 13 -36.23 9.45 20.94
CA LEU A 13 -34.83 9.80 20.65
C LEU A 13 -34.46 9.20 19.28
N ALA A 14 -34.56 10.01 18.23
CA ALA A 14 -34.00 9.71 16.92
C ALA A 14 -32.47 9.71 17.03
N GLY A 15 -31.89 8.53 17.27
CA GLY A 15 -30.44 8.33 17.27
C GLY A 15 -29.86 8.54 15.88
N TRP A 16 -29.21 9.68 15.66
CA TRP A 16 -28.36 9.90 14.50
C TRP A 16 -27.12 9.01 14.64
N VAL A 17 -27.14 7.86 13.98
CA VAL A 17 -25.94 7.04 13.77
C VAL A 17 -25.06 7.80 12.79
N LEU A 18 -24.14 8.62 13.31
CA LEU A 18 -23.03 9.15 12.54
C LEU A 18 -22.14 7.98 12.13
N LEU A 19 -22.34 7.48 10.92
CA LEU A 19 -21.37 6.63 10.22
C LEU A 19 -20.13 7.48 9.92
N ALA A 20 -19.29 7.68 10.94
CA ALA A 20 -17.94 8.21 10.75
C ALA A 20 -17.12 7.14 10.03
N GLY A 21 -17.22 7.10 8.70
CA GLY A 21 -16.25 6.43 7.86
C GLY A 21 -14.88 7.05 8.16
N SER A 22 -14.03 6.32 8.86
CA SER A 22 -12.67 6.75 9.20
C SER A 22 -11.84 6.80 7.92
N GLN A 23 -11.88 7.92 7.23
CA GLN A 23 -10.83 8.26 6.29
C GLN A 23 -9.56 8.46 7.11
N ALA A 24 -8.57 7.58 6.95
CA ALA A 24 -7.26 7.80 7.55
C ALA A 24 -6.72 9.13 7.02
N ALA A 25 -6.61 10.13 7.90
CA ALA A 25 -6.07 11.44 7.57
C ALA A 25 -4.61 11.30 7.10
N ALA A 26 -4.21 12.12 6.14
CA ALA A 26 -2.83 12.16 5.67
C ALA A 26 -1.89 12.49 6.84
N GLN A 27 -0.77 11.77 6.91
CA GLN A 27 0.17 11.86 8.01
C GLN A 27 1.16 13.01 7.79
N LYS A 28 1.53 13.70 8.88
CA LYS A 28 2.58 14.72 8.82
C LYS A 28 3.92 14.04 8.52
N LEU A 29 4.67 14.56 7.55
CA LEU A 29 6.01 14.09 7.21
C LEU A 29 7.03 14.59 8.24
N PRO A 30 8.10 13.80 8.50
CA PRO A 30 9.17 14.23 9.38
C PRO A 30 9.96 15.39 8.78
N GLU A 31 10.26 16.39 9.62
CA GLU A 31 11.17 17.49 9.31
C GLU A 31 12.64 17.01 9.35
N GLY A 32 13.52 17.67 8.62
CA GLY A 32 14.94 17.37 8.52
C GLY A 32 15.27 16.14 7.68
N ASN A 33 14.36 15.69 6.81
CA ASN A 33 14.60 14.56 5.90
C ASN A 33 14.82 15.06 4.47
N ALA A 34 16.07 15.01 4.02
CA ALA A 34 16.48 15.48 2.70
C ALA A 34 15.76 14.77 1.54
N CYS A 35 15.44 13.48 1.69
CA CYS A 35 14.73 12.71 0.67
C CYS A 35 13.33 13.29 0.42
N ILE A 36 12.62 13.65 1.49
CA ILE A 36 11.25 14.16 1.42
C ILE A 36 11.26 15.63 1.01
N GLU A 37 11.99 16.47 1.73
CA GLU A 37 11.96 17.93 1.53
C GLU A 37 12.42 18.32 0.12
N CYS A 38 13.48 17.69 -0.36
CA CYS A 38 13.95 17.91 -1.72
C CYS A 38 12.98 17.32 -2.75
N HIS A 39 12.60 16.03 -2.64
CA HIS A 39 11.78 15.42 -3.68
C HIS A 39 10.35 15.97 -3.77
N GLN A 40 9.78 16.51 -2.69
CA GLN A 40 8.50 17.21 -2.76
C GLN A 40 8.60 18.57 -3.47
N GLY A 41 9.74 19.26 -3.39
CA GLY A 41 9.91 20.62 -3.89
C GLY A 41 10.52 20.75 -5.28
N ILE A 42 11.20 19.71 -5.79
CA ILE A 42 12.00 19.84 -7.03
C ILE A 42 11.21 19.74 -8.33
N GLY A 43 9.96 19.31 -8.30
CA GLY A 43 9.10 19.21 -9.49
C GLY A 43 9.50 18.10 -10.48
N ASP A 44 10.37 17.16 -10.10
CA ASP A 44 10.71 16.01 -10.96
C ASP A 44 9.56 14.97 -10.91
N PRO A 45 8.91 14.66 -12.05
CA PRO A 45 7.75 13.78 -12.08
C PRO A 45 8.04 12.34 -11.64
N ARG A 46 9.31 11.95 -11.52
CA ARG A 46 9.71 10.60 -11.08
C ARG A 46 9.68 10.46 -9.56
N VAL A 47 9.79 11.55 -8.81
CA VAL A 47 10.01 11.52 -7.35
C VAL A 47 9.09 12.46 -6.57
N THR A 48 8.60 13.54 -7.17
CA THR A 48 7.61 14.42 -6.53
C THR A 48 6.29 13.70 -6.26
N PRO A 49 5.64 13.01 -7.23
CA PRO A 49 4.39 12.30 -6.93
C PRO A 49 4.53 11.17 -5.88
N PRO A 50 5.62 10.36 -5.87
CA PRO A 50 5.92 9.48 -4.73
C PRO A 50 5.92 10.20 -3.38
N ALA A 51 6.64 11.32 -3.29
CA ALA A 51 6.79 12.04 -2.03
C ALA A 51 5.49 12.74 -1.57
N GLU A 52 4.64 13.19 -2.49
CA GLU A 52 3.30 13.74 -2.20
C GLU A 52 2.30 12.68 -1.71
N LYS A 53 2.44 11.43 -2.18
CA LYS A 53 1.55 10.31 -1.84
C LYS A 53 1.95 9.62 -0.54
N PHE A 54 3.23 9.66 -0.18
CA PHE A 54 3.80 8.98 0.98
C PHE A 54 3.14 9.29 2.34
N PRO A 55 2.56 10.48 2.59
CA PRO A 55 1.70 10.75 3.74
C PRO A 55 0.55 9.75 3.98
N GLN A 56 0.16 8.97 2.97
CA GLN A 56 -0.92 7.98 3.09
C GLN A 56 -0.39 6.56 3.34
N ASP A 57 0.93 6.39 3.40
CA ASP A 57 1.57 5.08 3.46
C ASP A 57 1.63 4.54 4.89
N ILE A 58 1.18 3.30 5.09
CA ILE A 58 1.24 2.62 6.38
C ILE A 58 2.67 2.51 6.93
N HIS A 59 3.69 2.53 6.06
CA HIS A 59 5.09 2.50 6.48
C HIS A 59 5.48 3.78 7.21
N LEU A 60 5.02 4.95 6.75
CA LEU A 60 5.24 6.21 7.47
C LEU A 60 4.58 6.17 8.85
N ALA A 61 3.38 5.60 8.95
CA ALA A 61 2.70 5.37 10.23
C ALA A 61 3.47 4.50 11.22
N LYS A 62 4.43 3.72 10.72
CA LYS A 62 5.30 2.84 11.51
C LYS A 62 6.73 3.37 11.61
N GLY A 63 6.98 4.60 11.17
CA GLY A 63 8.29 5.24 11.23
C GLY A 63 9.30 4.73 10.19
N ILE A 64 8.82 4.04 9.16
CA ILE A 64 9.62 3.58 8.02
C ILE A 64 9.54 4.66 6.94
N LEU A 65 10.70 5.09 6.46
CA LEU A 65 10.90 6.24 5.60
C LEU A 65 11.56 5.86 4.27
N CYS A 66 11.77 6.84 3.40
CA CYS A 66 12.29 6.66 2.04
C CYS A 66 13.56 5.82 2.00
N GLN A 67 14.53 6.13 2.88
CA GLN A 67 15.82 5.46 2.94
C GLN A 67 15.74 4.01 3.41
N ASP A 68 14.68 3.61 4.11
CA ASP A 68 14.56 2.22 4.59
C ASP A 68 14.23 1.26 3.43
N CYS A 69 13.63 1.78 2.36
CA CYS A 69 13.41 1.05 1.11
C CYS A 69 14.49 1.35 0.06
N HIS A 70 14.83 2.63 -0.12
CA HIS A 70 15.68 3.11 -1.21
C HIS A 70 17.16 3.28 -0.82
N GLY A 71 17.51 3.18 0.46
CA GLY A 71 18.85 3.49 0.97
C GLY A 71 19.20 4.97 0.90
N GLY A 72 20.49 5.28 1.01
CA GLY A 72 20.99 6.66 0.97
C GLY A 72 21.15 7.30 2.35
N ASP A 73 21.36 8.60 2.37
CA ASP A 73 21.53 9.39 3.59
C ASP A 73 20.46 10.49 3.71
N PRO A 74 19.45 10.31 4.59
CA PRO A 74 18.37 11.28 4.72
C PRO A 74 18.79 12.60 5.39
N LYS A 75 20.02 12.68 5.93
CA LYS A 75 20.54 13.89 6.60
C LYS A 75 21.42 14.74 5.70
N ASN A 76 21.79 14.21 4.53
CA ASN A 76 22.61 14.93 3.57
C ASN A 76 21.70 15.59 2.54
N PHE A 77 21.80 16.91 2.35
CA PHE A 77 21.01 17.65 1.36
C PHE A 77 21.74 17.84 0.02
N ASP A 78 23.00 17.41 -0.07
CA ASP A 78 23.71 17.30 -1.33
C ASP A 78 23.23 16.06 -2.11
N PRO A 79 22.76 16.18 -3.36
CA PRO A 79 22.21 15.06 -4.11
C PRO A 79 23.15 13.86 -4.24
N GLN A 80 24.45 14.09 -4.47
CA GLN A 80 25.43 13.00 -4.58
C GLN A 80 25.65 12.33 -3.23
N GLY A 81 25.60 13.11 -2.15
CA GLY A 81 25.63 12.65 -0.77
C GLY A 81 24.40 11.84 -0.35
N SER A 82 23.19 12.35 -0.57
CA SER A 82 21.94 11.68 -0.19
C SER A 82 21.73 10.40 -0.99
N MET A 83 21.99 10.45 -2.30
CA MET A 83 21.77 9.34 -3.23
C MET A 83 23.05 8.52 -3.47
N ASN A 84 23.91 8.42 -2.47
CA ASN A 84 25.19 7.72 -2.58
C ASN A 84 25.01 6.19 -2.56
N PRO A 85 25.43 5.45 -3.61
CA PRO A 85 25.38 3.99 -3.62
C PRO A 85 26.16 3.33 -2.48
N ALA A 86 27.23 3.97 -1.98
CA ALA A 86 27.98 3.49 -0.82
C ALA A 86 27.19 3.52 0.49
N LYS A 87 26.08 4.29 0.53
CA LYS A 87 25.09 4.28 1.62
C LYS A 87 23.89 3.38 1.31
N GLY A 88 24.05 2.46 0.36
CA GLY A 88 23.03 1.51 -0.04
C GLY A 88 21.91 2.12 -0.89
N PHE A 89 22.10 3.30 -1.47
CA PHE A 89 21.09 3.90 -2.34
C PHE A 89 20.86 3.05 -3.59
N ILE A 90 19.59 2.67 -3.85
CA ILE A 90 19.21 1.79 -4.97
C ILE A 90 18.32 2.48 -6.02
N GLY A 91 17.88 3.72 -5.78
CA GLY A 91 16.93 4.40 -6.66
C GLY A 91 15.66 3.58 -6.87
N LYS A 92 15.12 3.52 -8.11
CA LYS A 92 13.95 2.70 -8.43
C LYS A 92 14.33 1.20 -8.46
N PRO A 93 13.76 0.35 -7.58
CA PRO A 93 14.03 -1.08 -7.58
C PRO A 93 13.63 -1.73 -8.92
N LYS A 94 14.42 -2.72 -9.36
CA LYS A 94 14.06 -3.58 -10.50
C LYS A 94 12.83 -4.41 -10.16
N HIS A 95 11.98 -4.67 -11.15
CA HIS A 95 10.71 -5.38 -10.95
C HIS A 95 10.87 -6.74 -10.26
N GLN A 96 11.87 -7.53 -10.67
CA GLN A 96 12.17 -8.84 -10.09
C GLN A 96 12.68 -8.77 -8.65
N ALA A 97 13.24 -7.62 -8.23
CA ALA A 97 13.77 -7.43 -6.89
C ALA A 97 12.68 -7.06 -5.87
N ILE A 98 11.48 -6.66 -6.33
CA ILE A 98 10.40 -6.16 -5.48
C ILE A 98 10.01 -7.16 -4.38
N PRO A 99 9.74 -8.45 -4.66
CA PRO A 99 9.35 -9.40 -3.61
C PRO A 99 10.39 -9.50 -2.49
N GLN A 100 11.68 -9.46 -2.85
CA GLN A 100 12.74 -9.54 -1.86
C GLN A 100 12.95 -8.24 -1.10
N LEU A 101 12.73 -7.08 -1.74
CA LEU A 101 12.76 -5.79 -1.05
C LEU A 101 11.70 -5.75 0.07
N CYS A 102 10.47 -6.14 -0.23
CA CYS A 102 9.40 -6.24 0.78
C CYS A 102 9.74 -7.31 1.84
N GLY A 103 10.30 -8.43 1.40
CA GLY A 103 10.69 -9.56 2.25
C GLY A 103 11.77 -9.24 3.28
N LYS A 104 12.61 -8.21 3.07
CA LYS A 104 13.59 -7.76 4.08
C LYS A 104 12.97 -7.51 5.45
N CYS A 105 11.72 -7.06 5.46
CA CYS A 105 10.94 -6.86 6.69
C CYS A 105 9.78 -7.86 6.78
N HIS A 106 8.99 -8.01 5.71
CA HIS A 106 7.78 -8.83 5.71
C HIS A 106 8.02 -10.35 5.62
N SER A 107 9.28 -10.79 5.63
CA SER A 107 9.66 -12.19 5.82
C SER A 107 10.53 -12.43 7.06
N ASP A 108 10.58 -11.46 7.97
CA ASP A 108 11.28 -11.56 9.25
C ASP A 108 10.27 -11.43 10.41
N ALA A 109 10.00 -12.55 11.08
CA ALA A 109 9.11 -12.59 12.24
C ALA A 109 9.62 -11.74 13.41
N ALA A 110 10.92 -11.72 13.66
CA ALA A 110 11.51 -10.98 14.76
C ALA A 110 11.41 -9.47 14.52
N TYR A 111 11.58 -9.04 13.26
CA TYR A 111 11.37 -7.64 12.87
C TYR A 111 9.88 -7.25 12.95
N MET A 112 8.99 -8.02 12.33
CA MET A 112 7.56 -7.66 12.24
C MET A 112 6.83 -7.69 13.59
N LYS A 113 7.29 -8.50 14.55
CA LYS A 113 6.73 -8.55 15.91
C LYS A 113 6.75 -7.18 16.61
N LYS A 114 7.65 -6.27 16.23
CA LYS A 114 7.75 -4.91 16.79
C LYS A 114 6.57 -4.01 16.41
N PHE A 115 5.87 -4.31 15.31
CA PHE A 115 4.83 -3.43 14.76
C PHE A 115 3.43 -4.02 14.89
N ASN A 116 3.25 -5.29 14.52
CA ASN A 116 1.99 -6.01 14.63
C ASN A 116 2.24 -7.52 14.44
N PRO A 117 2.11 -8.34 15.49
CA PRO A 117 2.38 -9.78 15.40
C PRO A 117 1.32 -10.57 14.61
N THR A 118 0.23 -9.93 14.17
CA THR A 118 -0.86 -10.61 13.41
C THR A 118 -0.60 -10.68 11.91
N ILE A 119 0.38 -9.93 11.38
CA ILE A 119 0.77 -10.02 9.96
C ILE A 119 1.64 -11.26 9.78
N ARG A 120 1.24 -12.13 8.85
CA ARG A 120 2.02 -13.30 8.45
C ARG A 120 3.33 -12.90 7.76
N VAL A 121 4.37 -13.72 7.90
CA VAL A 121 5.71 -13.46 7.33
C VAL A 121 6.14 -14.49 6.27
N ASP A 122 5.28 -15.44 5.94
CA ASP A 122 5.48 -16.43 4.88
C ASP A 122 5.04 -15.92 3.49
N GLN A 123 4.57 -14.67 3.38
CA GLN A 123 3.94 -14.13 2.17
C GLN A 123 4.84 -14.14 0.94
N VAL A 124 6.15 -13.90 1.10
CA VAL A 124 7.10 -13.96 -0.02
C VAL A 124 7.32 -15.40 -0.48
N GLN A 125 7.36 -16.35 0.46
CA GLN A 125 7.46 -17.78 0.15
C GLN A 125 6.24 -18.23 -0.65
N GLU A 126 5.03 -17.90 -0.16
CA GLU A 126 3.76 -18.19 -0.84
C GLU A 126 3.66 -17.51 -2.21
N TYR A 127 4.08 -16.25 -2.33
CA TYR A 127 4.10 -15.56 -3.62
C TYR A 127 4.91 -16.34 -4.67
N PHE A 128 6.06 -16.91 -4.30
CA PHE A 128 6.89 -17.67 -5.24
C PHE A 128 6.36 -19.07 -5.59
N THR A 129 5.36 -19.60 -4.86
CA THR A 129 4.65 -20.82 -5.28
C THR A 129 3.55 -20.52 -6.30
N SER A 130 3.09 -19.27 -6.37
CA SER A 130 2.05 -18.80 -7.29
C SER A 130 2.51 -18.72 -8.75
N VAL A 131 1.56 -18.61 -9.69
CA VAL A 131 1.84 -18.43 -11.13
C VAL A 131 2.59 -17.11 -11.38
N HIS A 132 2.23 -16.02 -10.70
CA HIS A 132 2.92 -14.74 -10.82
C HIS A 132 4.39 -14.86 -10.41
N GLY A 133 4.66 -15.47 -9.25
CA GLY A 133 6.02 -15.65 -8.75
C GLY A 133 6.86 -16.58 -9.61
N LYS A 134 6.27 -17.67 -10.12
CA LYS A 134 6.95 -18.59 -11.07
C LYS A 134 7.36 -17.87 -12.35
N LYS A 135 6.43 -17.13 -12.98
CA LYS A 135 6.71 -16.35 -14.20
C LYS A 135 7.70 -15.22 -13.96
N LEU A 136 7.68 -14.58 -12.79
CA LEU A 136 8.67 -13.56 -12.43
C LEU A 136 10.08 -14.15 -12.39
N ARG A 137 10.24 -15.38 -11.86
CA ARG A 137 11.51 -16.11 -11.85
C ARG A 137 11.98 -16.51 -13.26
N GLU A 138 11.05 -16.74 -14.17
CA GLU A 138 11.33 -16.94 -15.60
C GLU A 138 11.71 -15.63 -16.33
N GLY A 139 11.68 -14.48 -15.64
CA GLY A 139 12.07 -13.18 -16.18
C GLY A 139 10.91 -12.34 -16.72
N ASP A 140 9.67 -12.80 -16.59
CA ASP A 140 8.50 -12.04 -17.06
C ASP A 140 8.36 -10.72 -16.28
N GLN A 141 8.44 -9.58 -16.99
CA GLN A 141 8.33 -8.24 -16.40
C GLN A 141 6.89 -7.72 -16.30
N LYS A 142 5.93 -8.44 -16.89
CA LYS A 142 4.51 -8.06 -16.93
C LYS A 142 3.69 -8.82 -15.89
N VAL A 143 4.24 -9.80 -15.17
CA VAL A 143 3.50 -10.44 -14.07
C VAL A 143 3.47 -9.57 -12.81
N ALA A 144 2.40 -9.74 -12.03
CA ALA A 144 2.19 -9.01 -10.80
C ALA A 144 3.28 -9.29 -9.76
N THR A 145 3.69 -8.25 -9.03
CA THR A 145 4.53 -8.34 -7.82
C THR A 145 3.76 -7.75 -6.64
N CYS A 146 4.39 -7.64 -5.47
CA CYS A 146 3.77 -7.08 -4.27
C CYS A 146 3.11 -5.71 -4.53
N ILE A 147 3.79 -4.84 -5.27
CA ILE A 147 3.30 -3.48 -5.56
C ILE A 147 2.14 -3.44 -6.55
N SER A 148 1.93 -4.51 -7.33
CA SER A 148 0.84 -4.58 -8.29
C SER A 148 -0.51 -4.57 -7.57
N CYS A 149 -0.60 -5.19 -6.39
CA CYS A 149 -1.82 -5.21 -5.58
C CYS A 149 -1.78 -4.19 -4.42
N HIS A 150 -0.62 -3.93 -3.83
CA HIS A 150 -0.52 -3.13 -2.60
C HIS A 150 -0.20 -1.64 -2.81
N ASP A 151 0.12 -1.20 -4.04
CA ASP A 151 0.74 0.11 -4.33
C ASP A 151 2.23 0.16 -3.86
N VAL A 152 2.90 1.31 -3.95
CA VAL A 152 4.35 1.44 -3.63
C VAL A 152 4.74 2.70 -2.84
N HIS A 153 3.98 3.80 -2.95
CA HIS A 153 4.25 5.04 -2.20
C HIS A 153 2.98 5.60 -1.54
N LYS A 154 1.98 4.74 -1.37
CA LYS A 154 0.72 4.99 -0.65
C LYS A 154 0.10 3.65 -0.23
N ILE A 155 0.95 2.74 0.24
CA ILE A 155 0.54 1.40 0.65
C ILE A 155 -0.40 1.52 1.85
N ARG A 156 -1.58 0.89 1.75
CA ARG A 156 -2.60 0.95 2.80
C ARG A 156 -2.74 -0.39 3.48
N ALA A 157 -3.16 -0.39 4.74
CA ALA A 157 -3.45 -1.63 5.46
C ALA A 157 -4.63 -2.36 4.81
N ILE A 158 -4.63 -3.70 4.81
CA ILE A 158 -5.66 -4.52 4.15
C ILE A 158 -7.09 -4.29 4.67
N LYS A 159 -7.22 -3.78 5.90
CA LYS A 159 -8.51 -3.44 6.53
C LYS A 159 -9.04 -2.06 6.12
N ASP A 160 -8.22 -1.26 5.46
CA ASP A 160 -8.61 0.04 4.95
C ASP A 160 -9.43 -0.13 3.68
N GLN A 161 -10.65 0.41 3.67
CA GLN A 161 -11.57 0.33 2.52
C GLN A 161 -11.02 1.00 1.26
N GLN A 162 -10.07 1.92 1.40
CA GLN A 162 -9.40 2.56 0.27
C GLN A 162 -8.28 1.69 -0.32
N ALA A 163 -7.79 0.67 0.39
CA ALA A 163 -6.76 -0.24 -0.12
C ALA A 163 -7.26 -1.03 -1.33
N TRP A 164 -6.42 -1.20 -2.34
CA TRP A 164 -6.70 -2.09 -3.47
C TRP A 164 -6.89 -3.54 -3.02
N THR A 165 -6.15 -3.97 -2.01
CA THR A 165 -6.28 -5.30 -1.40
C THR A 165 -7.44 -5.43 -0.41
N TYR A 166 -8.31 -4.43 -0.29
CA TYR A 166 -9.53 -4.57 0.52
C TYR A 166 -10.45 -5.63 -0.09
N PRO A 167 -11.08 -6.53 0.70
CA PRO A 167 -11.84 -7.66 0.15
C PRO A 167 -12.87 -7.29 -0.92
N ALA A 168 -13.59 -6.18 -0.75
CA ALA A 168 -14.59 -5.73 -1.73
C ALA A 168 -14.00 -5.20 -3.05
N LYS A 169 -12.68 -4.96 -3.11
CA LYS A 169 -11.96 -4.42 -4.28
C LYS A 169 -11.08 -5.46 -5.00
N VAL A 170 -11.07 -6.71 -4.53
CA VAL A 170 -10.20 -7.76 -5.09
C VAL A 170 -10.48 -7.98 -6.58
N VAL A 171 -11.76 -8.05 -6.97
CA VAL A 171 -12.16 -8.24 -8.37
C VAL A 171 -11.65 -7.12 -9.26
N ASP A 172 -11.84 -5.88 -8.85
CA ASP A 172 -11.36 -4.71 -9.60
C ASP A 172 -9.83 -4.66 -9.65
N THR A 173 -9.16 -5.06 -8.56
CA THR A 173 -7.70 -5.10 -8.47
C THR A 173 -7.09 -6.07 -9.46
N CYS A 174 -7.63 -7.30 -9.54
CA CYS A 174 -7.23 -8.32 -10.51
C CYS A 174 -7.61 -7.90 -11.94
N GLY A 175 -8.79 -7.30 -12.10
CA GLY A 175 -9.35 -6.91 -13.38
C GLY A 175 -8.57 -5.84 -14.12
N ARG A 176 -7.77 -5.01 -13.43
CA ARG A 176 -6.86 -4.04 -14.08
C ARG A 176 -5.90 -4.67 -15.09
N CYS A 177 -5.52 -5.94 -14.89
CA CYS A 177 -4.69 -6.68 -15.84
C CYS A 177 -5.51 -7.77 -16.53
N HIS A 178 -6.25 -8.57 -15.76
CA HIS A 178 -6.96 -9.73 -16.32
C HIS A 178 -8.19 -9.38 -17.16
N GLY A 179 -8.77 -8.18 -17.01
CA GLY A 179 -9.83 -7.67 -17.89
C GLY A 179 -9.31 -6.87 -19.09
N ASP A 180 -8.00 -6.63 -19.19
CA ASP A 180 -7.40 -5.90 -20.31
C ASP A 180 -6.87 -6.88 -21.37
N ALA A 181 -7.64 -7.05 -22.46
CA ALA A 181 -7.28 -7.92 -23.58
C ALA A 181 -5.91 -7.58 -24.21
N LYS A 182 -5.52 -6.30 -24.24
CA LYS A 182 -4.21 -5.88 -24.77
C LYS A 182 -3.09 -6.26 -23.81
N TYR A 183 -3.30 -6.07 -22.51
CA TYR A 183 -2.34 -6.52 -21.50
C TYR A 183 -2.15 -8.04 -21.57
N MET A 184 -3.27 -8.77 -21.74
CA MET A 184 -3.34 -10.22 -21.74
C MET A 184 -3.01 -10.90 -23.07
N GLN A 185 -2.79 -10.15 -24.15
CA GLN A 185 -2.56 -10.71 -25.51
C GLN A 185 -1.41 -11.73 -25.59
N GLY A 186 -0.43 -11.67 -24.69
CA GLY A 186 0.69 -12.63 -24.60
C GLY A 186 0.45 -13.81 -23.65
N TYR A 187 -0.67 -13.83 -22.95
CA TYR A 187 -1.04 -14.82 -21.96
C TYR A 187 -2.25 -15.61 -22.46
N LYS A 188 -2.21 -16.94 -22.36
CA LYS A 188 -3.33 -17.82 -22.76
C LYS A 188 -4.41 -17.86 -21.68
N ILE A 189 -4.93 -16.69 -21.28
CA ILE A 189 -5.91 -16.51 -20.21
C ILE A 189 -7.08 -15.71 -20.77
N ALA A 190 -8.30 -16.19 -20.53
CA ALA A 190 -9.51 -15.49 -20.93
C ALA A 190 -9.64 -14.17 -20.16
N THR A 191 -10.07 -13.11 -20.83
CA THR A 191 -10.24 -11.78 -20.21
C THR A 191 -11.65 -11.49 -19.73
N ASP A 192 -12.60 -12.38 -20.02
CA ASP A 192 -14.01 -12.28 -19.58
C ASP A 192 -14.23 -12.76 -18.12
N VAL A 193 -13.14 -13.06 -17.42
CA VAL A 193 -13.15 -13.60 -16.06
C VAL A 193 -13.64 -12.59 -15.03
N VAL A 194 -13.45 -11.29 -15.29
CA VAL A 194 -13.87 -10.22 -14.38
C VAL A 194 -15.38 -10.05 -14.44
N GLU A 195 -15.94 -10.10 -15.64
CA GLU A 195 -17.37 -10.04 -15.90
C GLU A 195 -18.08 -11.24 -15.27
N LYS A 196 -17.55 -12.45 -15.48
CA LYS A 196 -18.10 -13.70 -14.91
C LYS A 196 -18.10 -13.74 -13.38
N TYR A 197 -17.19 -13.03 -12.73
CA TYR A 197 -17.14 -13.02 -11.25
C TYR A 197 -18.11 -12.01 -10.63
N LYS A 198 -18.58 -11.02 -11.41
CA LYS A 198 -19.50 -9.97 -10.95
C LYS A 198 -20.98 -10.31 -11.13
N THR A 199 -21.29 -11.37 -11.88
CA THR A 199 -22.64 -11.94 -12.07
C THR A 199 -22.94 -13.01 -11.05
#